data_AF-A0A9D2TSK6-F1
#
_entry.id   AF-A0A9D2TSK6-F1
#
_cell.length_a   1.000
_cell.length_b   1.000
_cell.length_c   1.000
_cell.angle_alpha   90.00
_cell.angle_beta   90.00
_cell.angle_gamma   90.00
#
_symmetry.space_group_name_H-M   'P 1'
#
loop_
_entity.id
_entity.type
_entity.pdbx_description
1 polymer ?
#
loop_
_entity_poly.entity_id
_entity_poly.type
_entity_poly.pdbx_seq_one_letter_code
_entity_poly.pdbx_strand_id
1 'polypeptide(L)'
;MELIRKNIHIDRVKCRAGTQVALEDDINITDIRPDVYQLVQEQGEIVIEELRAVQDHVHVKGKLNFTVLYLSDDDVRKPSSMEGSLPFDEQIYMEGVVPTDGVVVKKELEDLSVGIINSRKLSVQALVSLSLHVEELYDEEAAVELTGEEPVELKRKVIDLAGLAIQKKDIFRIREEIEIPSGHPNIFEIFWMTCDLSDVQFKLSDGRIAIQGQVQLFFLYEGEGEGRLVSWYESMIPFSGILDCQGLREQMVDDIVCSIGHKEIEVKADADGEERVVSLELVLDLDMKIYEEEQTEILSDVYGVTKEINVVTGTAKLKQLLMKNNGRTRLNGHFKVAEGMPKMQQICHSSCVIQLAEVRVVEEGLRITGAAVVESLYATGDTEIPYDSMEGTIPFSYVLEIPGIRETCTWRLETAPCELSVTMTDGEEADVKLVIAFAGIVFDNYEEPMIRDIRVSDPDPEKLGSLPGIVAYIAREGDSLWDIGKRYYVPVSQIREINELAGDEIQPGEKLLIVKGVS
;
A
#
# COMPACT_ATOMS: atom_id res chain seq x y z
N MET A 1 23.40 -13.59 36.40
CA MET A 1 21.95 -13.49 36.13
C MET A 1 21.79 -13.29 34.64
N GLU A 2 20.82 -13.96 34.03
CA GLU A 2 20.62 -13.95 32.58
C GLU A 2 19.19 -13.52 32.24
N LEU A 3 19.06 -12.59 31.30
CA LEU A 3 17.77 -12.11 30.81
C LEU A 3 17.20 -13.12 29.81
N ILE A 4 15.96 -13.55 30.03
CA ILE A 4 15.16 -14.21 29.01
C ILE A 4 14.52 -13.13 28.14
N ARG A 5 14.65 -13.29 26.83
CA ARG A 5 14.23 -12.29 25.84
C ARG A 5 13.18 -12.86 24.90
N LYS A 6 12.24 -12.00 24.51
CA LYS A 6 11.31 -12.24 23.40
C LYS A 6 11.72 -11.34 22.23
N ASN A 7 11.77 -11.92 21.03
CA ASN A 7 12.03 -11.16 19.80
C ASN A 7 10.74 -10.53 19.30
N ILE A 8 10.83 -9.28 18.89
CA ILE A 8 9.76 -8.49 18.29
C ILE A 8 10.23 -8.13 16.88
N HIS A 9 9.50 -8.58 15.87
CA HIS A 9 9.80 -8.31 14.47
C HIS A 9 9.06 -7.07 14.00
N ILE A 10 9.80 -6.04 13.57
CA ILE A 10 9.24 -4.74 13.18
C ILE A 10 9.80 -4.38 11.80
N ASP A 11 8.97 -3.91 10.89
CA ASP A 11 9.45 -3.31 9.65
C ASP A 11 9.72 -1.81 9.84
N ARG A 12 10.74 -1.27 9.20
CA ARG A 12 10.95 0.18 9.14
C ARG A 12 11.42 0.61 7.77
N VAL A 13 11.05 1.84 7.40
CA VAL A 13 11.64 2.49 6.24
C VAL A 13 13.01 3.02 6.65
N LYS A 14 14.08 2.39 6.13
CA LYS A 14 15.46 2.76 6.41
C LYS A 14 15.84 4.06 5.70
N CYS A 15 15.54 4.14 4.41
CA CYS A 15 15.79 5.31 3.57
C CYS A 15 14.74 5.38 2.46
N ARG A 16 14.52 6.58 1.92
CA ARG A 16 13.59 6.85 0.83
C ARG A 16 14.18 7.89 -0.11
N ALA A 17 13.83 7.82 -1.38
CA ALA A 17 14.20 8.80 -2.40
C ALA A 17 13.10 8.86 -3.45
N GLY A 18 13.02 9.97 -4.16
CA GLY A 18 12.10 10.13 -5.28
C GLY A 18 12.77 10.87 -6.42
N THR A 19 12.40 10.56 -7.65
CA THR A 19 12.82 11.30 -8.83
C THR A 19 11.70 11.33 -9.86
N GLN A 20 11.75 12.32 -10.74
CA GLN A 20 10.93 12.39 -11.93
C GLN A 20 11.83 12.20 -13.16
N VAL A 21 11.35 11.45 -14.14
CA VAL A 21 12.06 11.12 -15.37
C VAL A 21 11.24 11.64 -16.53
N ALA A 22 11.78 12.60 -17.27
CA ALA A 22 11.17 13.08 -18.51
C ALA A 22 11.65 12.22 -19.67
N LEU A 23 10.71 11.63 -20.40
CA LEU A 23 10.96 10.82 -21.58
C LEU A 23 10.42 11.57 -22.80
N GLU A 24 11.23 11.67 -23.84
CA GLU A 24 10.85 12.29 -25.09
C GLU A 24 11.52 11.55 -26.25
N ASP A 25 10.73 11.09 -27.22
CA ASP A 25 11.26 10.53 -28.45
C ASP A 25 10.28 10.69 -29.62
N ASP A 26 10.85 10.60 -30.81
CA ASP A 26 10.21 10.72 -32.10
C ASP A 26 10.01 9.33 -32.71
N ILE A 27 8.78 8.83 -32.72
CA ILE A 27 8.46 7.45 -33.08
C ILE A 27 7.86 7.39 -34.48
N ASN A 28 8.46 6.56 -35.33
CA ASN A 28 7.93 6.31 -36.68
C ASN A 28 6.90 5.20 -36.64
N ILE A 29 5.83 5.39 -37.40
CA ILE A 29 4.79 4.37 -37.58
C ILE A 29 5.32 3.33 -38.57
N THR A 30 5.09 2.05 -38.26
CA THR A 30 5.59 0.96 -39.10
C THR A 30 4.94 0.99 -40.49
N ASP A 31 5.68 0.59 -41.52
CA ASP A 31 5.23 0.62 -42.93
C ASP A 31 3.96 -0.21 -43.19
N ILE A 32 3.62 -1.14 -42.28
CA ILE A 32 2.46 -2.02 -42.38
C ILE A 32 1.17 -1.30 -41.92
N ARG A 33 1.29 -0.29 -41.05
CA ARG A 33 0.16 0.43 -40.47
C ARG A 33 -0.23 1.64 -41.35
N PRO A 34 -1.50 2.05 -41.39
CA PRO A 34 -1.96 3.16 -42.25
C PRO A 34 -1.56 4.54 -41.70
N ASP A 35 -1.39 5.53 -42.59
CA ASP A 35 -1.00 6.91 -42.27
C ASP A 35 -1.91 7.52 -41.19
N VAL A 36 -1.38 8.36 -40.29
CA VAL A 36 -2.18 9.02 -39.25
C VAL A 36 -2.86 10.25 -39.81
N TYR A 37 -4.18 10.31 -39.62
CA TYR A 37 -5.00 11.49 -39.83
C TYR A 37 -5.18 12.29 -38.54
N GLN A 38 -5.62 11.63 -37.46
CA GLN A 38 -5.92 12.26 -36.17
C GLN A 38 -5.65 11.27 -35.02
N LEU A 39 -5.18 11.78 -33.87
CA LEU A 39 -5.05 11.01 -32.63
C LEU A 39 -6.39 10.92 -31.90
N VAL A 40 -6.67 9.78 -31.30
CA VAL A 40 -7.92 9.52 -30.59
C VAL A 40 -7.65 9.31 -29.11
N GLN A 41 -6.75 8.39 -28.74
CA GLN A 41 -6.37 8.11 -27.35
C GLN A 41 -4.94 7.59 -27.26
N GLU A 42 -4.37 7.68 -26.07
CA GLU A 42 -3.07 7.11 -25.72
C GLU A 42 -3.14 6.40 -24.36
N GLN A 43 -2.35 5.36 -24.21
CA GLN A 43 -2.18 4.68 -22.93
C GLN A 43 -0.72 4.31 -22.71
N GLY A 44 -0.28 4.32 -21.46
CA GLY A 44 1.09 4.04 -21.08
C GLY A 44 1.19 3.13 -19.86
N GLU A 45 2.16 2.23 -19.89
CA GLU A 45 2.49 1.32 -18.79
C GLU A 45 3.99 1.32 -18.54
N ILE A 46 4.39 1.68 -17.32
CA ILE A 46 5.79 1.67 -16.91
C ILE A 46 6.16 0.25 -16.49
N VAL A 47 7.23 -0.31 -17.04
CA VAL A 47 7.78 -1.62 -16.67
C VAL A 47 9.18 -1.43 -16.13
N ILE A 48 9.43 -1.92 -14.91
CA ILE A 48 10.77 -1.95 -14.31
C ILE A 48 11.43 -3.27 -14.70
N GLU A 49 12.54 -3.20 -15.41
CA GLU A 49 13.27 -4.38 -15.91
C GLU A 49 14.40 -4.78 -14.96
N GLU A 50 15.07 -3.81 -14.35
CA GLU A 50 16.15 -4.04 -13.38
C GLU A 50 16.08 -3.01 -12.24
N LEU A 51 16.22 -3.50 -11.01
CA LEU A 51 16.36 -2.68 -9.82
C LEU A 51 17.58 -3.17 -9.04
N ARG A 52 18.60 -2.31 -8.92
CA ARG A 52 19.88 -2.69 -8.32
C ARG A 52 20.35 -1.66 -7.30
N ALA A 53 20.41 -2.06 -6.04
CA ALA A 53 21.05 -1.28 -4.99
C ALA A 53 22.58 -1.34 -5.12
N VAL A 54 23.23 -0.18 -4.98
CA VAL A 54 24.67 -0.03 -4.76
C VAL A 54 24.87 0.89 -3.55
N GLN A 55 26.11 1.10 -3.11
CA GLN A 55 26.35 1.98 -1.96
C GLN A 55 25.81 3.40 -2.23
N ASP A 56 24.86 3.85 -1.39
CA ASP A 56 24.22 5.17 -1.41
C ASP A 56 23.44 5.53 -2.71
N HIS A 57 23.26 4.57 -3.62
CA HIS A 57 22.49 4.76 -4.85
C HIS A 57 21.67 3.53 -5.23
N VAL A 58 20.61 3.76 -6.00
CA VAL A 58 19.83 2.70 -6.64
C VAL A 58 19.81 2.95 -8.14
N HIS A 59 20.18 1.93 -8.92
CA HIS A 59 20.00 1.92 -10.37
C HIS A 59 18.62 1.36 -10.70
N VAL A 60 17.85 2.13 -11.46
CA VAL A 60 16.52 1.75 -11.94
C VAL A 60 16.55 1.76 -13.46
N LYS A 61 16.40 0.59 -14.05
CA LYS A 61 16.24 0.45 -15.50
C LYS A 61 14.86 -0.05 -15.81
N GLY A 62 14.21 0.62 -16.76
CA GLY A 62 12.86 0.27 -17.17
C GLY A 62 12.54 0.83 -18.53
N LYS A 63 11.26 0.72 -18.88
CA LYS A 63 10.70 1.31 -20.08
C LYS A 63 9.25 1.72 -19.85
N LEU A 64 8.85 2.78 -20.52
CA LEU A 64 7.44 3.10 -20.72
C LEU A 64 7.00 2.42 -22.00
N ASN A 65 6.14 1.40 -21.91
CA ASN A 65 5.42 0.90 -23.07
C ASN A 65 4.20 1.79 -23.28
N PHE A 66 3.91 2.18 -24.51
CA PHE A 66 2.73 2.98 -24.81
C PHE A 66 2.04 2.46 -26.06
N THR A 67 0.73 2.70 -26.12
CA THR A 67 -0.12 2.40 -27.27
C THR A 67 -0.89 3.66 -27.64
N VAL A 68 -0.98 3.94 -28.93
CA VAL A 68 -1.69 5.10 -29.46
C VAL A 68 -2.79 4.62 -30.39
N LEU A 69 -4.03 5.03 -30.13
CA LEU A 69 -5.19 4.87 -30.98
C LEU A 69 -5.33 6.11 -31.86
N TYR A 70 -5.46 5.92 -33.17
CA TYR A 70 -5.58 7.00 -34.14
C TYR A 70 -6.51 6.63 -35.29
N LEU A 71 -7.01 7.64 -35.99
CA LEU A 71 -7.74 7.48 -37.24
C LEU A 71 -6.77 7.46 -38.41
N SER A 72 -6.95 6.50 -39.31
CA SER A 72 -6.13 6.37 -40.52
C SER A 72 -6.45 7.45 -41.55
N ASP A 73 -5.44 7.86 -42.33
CA ASP A 73 -5.56 8.76 -43.46
C ASP A 73 -5.94 8.00 -44.75
N ASP A 74 -6.87 7.06 -44.64
CA ASP A 74 -7.49 6.38 -45.78
C ASP A 74 -8.91 6.93 -46.04
N ASP A 75 -9.54 6.54 -47.16
CA ASP A 75 -10.87 7.03 -47.55
C ASP A 75 -11.98 6.68 -46.54
N VAL A 76 -11.74 5.74 -45.60
CA VAL A 76 -12.75 5.22 -44.66
C VAL A 76 -12.47 5.67 -43.22
N ARG A 77 -11.37 6.40 -42.98
CA ARG A 77 -10.93 6.93 -41.67
C ARG A 77 -11.02 5.92 -40.55
N LYS A 78 -10.55 4.70 -40.80
CA LYS A 78 -10.66 3.60 -39.84
C LYS A 78 -9.75 3.81 -38.62
N PRO A 79 -10.24 3.51 -37.40
CA PRO A 79 -9.38 3.39 -36.23
C PRO A 79 -8.28 2.36 -36.43
N SER A 80 -7.07 2.69 -36.01
CA SER A 80 -5.92 1.80 -35.97
C SER A 80 -5.05 2.14 -34.75
N SER A 81 -4.14 1.25 -34.41
CA SER A 81 -3.24 1.46 -33.27
C SER A 81 -1.78 1.23 -33.63
N MET A 82 -0.92 1.82 -32.83
CA MET A 82 0.51 1.52 -32.84
C MET A 82 1.02 1.37 -31.41
N GLU A 83 2.06 0.57 -31.24
CA GLU A 83 2.74 0.34 -29.97
C GLU A 83 4.19 0.80 -30.06
N GLY A 84 4.71 1.34 -28.97
CA GLY A 84 6.10 1.74 -28.86
C GLY A 84 6.61 1.63 -27.44
N SER A 85 7.91 1.88 -27.26
CA SER A 85 8.53 1.85 -25.94
C SER A 85 9.62 2.89 -25.80
N LEU A 86 9.63 3.63 -24.69
CA LEU A 86 10.70 4.56 -24.32
C LEU A 86 11.51 3.98 -23.16
N PRO A 87 12.75 3.51 -23.36
CA PRO A 87 13.58 3.01 -22.29
C PRO A 87 14.14 4.15 -21.43
N PHE A 88 14.37 3.88 -20.15
CA PHE A 88 15.06 4.78 -19.22
C PHE A 88 16.01 4.01 -18.30
N ASP A 89 17.07 4.69 -17.88
CA ASP A 89 18.12 4.16 -17.01
C ASP A 89 18.59 5.26 -16.08
N GLU A 90 18.15 5.20 -14.83
CA GLU A 90 18.33 6.25 -13.83
C GLU A 90 19.15 5.77 -12.65
N GLN A 91 20.03 6.64 -12.16
CA GLN A 91 20.77 6.44 -10.92
C GLN A 91 20.28 7.42 -9.86
N ILE A 92 19.57 6.89 -8.87
CA ILE A 92 18.91 7.67 -7.83
C ILE A 92 19.78 7.66 -6.58
N TYR A 93 20.12 8.84 -6.06
CA TYR A 93 20.82 8.96 -4.78
C TYR A 93 19.88 8.65 -3.62
N MET A 94 20.28 7.72 -2.76
CA MET A 94 19.53 7.31 -1.58
C MET A 94 20.52 7.00 -0.46
N GLU A 95 20.75 7.98 0.41
CA GLU A 95 21.72 7.86 1.50
C GLU A 95 21.41 6.67 2.41
N GLY A 96 22.42 5.83 2.66
CA GLY A 96 22.35 4.68 3.57
C GLY A 96 21.90 3.37 2.93
N VAL A 97 21.52 3.35 1.65
CA VAL A 97 21.25 2.09 0.92
C VAL A 97 22.53 1.31 0.69
N VAL A 98 22.47 -0.01 0.85
CA VAL A 98 23.59 -0.94 0.63
C VAL A 98 23.21 -2.01 -0.41
N PRO A 99 24.18 -2.67 -1.08
CA PRO A 99 23.88 -3.63 -2.15
C PRO A 99 23.03 -4.84 -1.77
N THR A 100 22.88 -5.13 -0.48
CA THR A 100 22.06 -6.24 0.04
C THR A 100 20.62 -5.83 0.36
N ASP A 101 20.30 -4.54 0.29
CA ASP A 101 18.97 -4.03 0.63
C ASP A 101 17.95 -4.41 -0.44
N GLY A 102 16.77 -4.84 -0.01
CA GLY A 102 15.60 -4.97 -0.86
C GLY A 102 14.98 -3.59 -1.08
N VAL A 103 15.13 -3.05 -2.28
CA VAL A 103 14.51 -1.77 -2.65
C VAL A 103 13.12 -2.03 -3.21
N VAL A 104 12.14 -1.25 -2.76
CA VAL A 104 10.80 -1.20 -3.32
C VAL A 104 10.70 0.09 -4.15
N VAL A 105 10.13 -0.02 -5.35
CA VAL A 105 9.87 1.12 -6.23
C VAL A 105 8.38 1.23 -6.52
N LYS A 106 7.80 2.37 -6.18
CA LYS A 106 6.48 2.81 -6.64
C LYS A 106 6.68 3.67 -7.89
N LYS A 107 5.96 3.32 -8.95
CA LYS A 107 6.01 3.96 -10.27
C LYS A 107 4.67 4.61 -10.57
N GLU A 108 4.69 5.81 -11.13
CA GLU A 108 3.49 6.55 -11.53
C GLU A 108 3.76 7.26 -12.86
N LEU A 109 2.82 7.15 -13.81
CA LEU A 109 2.86 7.90 -15.06
C LEU A 109 2.08 9.20 -14.81
N GLU A 110 2.78 10.30 -14.59
CA GLU A 110 2.16 11.60 -14.27
C GLU A 110 1.54 12.22 -15.52
N ASP A 111 2.21 12.10 -16.66
CA ASP A 111 1.77 12.61 -17.95
C ASP A 111 2.24 11.70 -19.09
N LEU A 112 1.41 11.57 -20.11
CA LEU A 112 1.74 11.00 -21.40
C LEU A 112 1.01 11.84 -22.46
N SER A 113 1.77 12.46 -23.33
CA SER A 113 1.28 13.32 -24.41
C SER A 113 1.84 12.85 -25.74
N VAL A 114 0.96 12.68 -26.73
CA VAL A 114 1.36 12.29 -28.10
C VAL A 114 0.96 13.39 -29.08
N GLY A 115 1.90 13.76 -29.97
CA GLY A 115 1.69 14.77 -31.01
C GLY A 115 2.01 14.25 -32.40
N ILE A 116 1.30 14.72 -33.43
CA ILE A 116 1.57 14.38 -34.83
C ILE A 116 2.65 15.33 -35.38
N ILE A 117 3.79 14.79 -35.82
CA ILE A 117 4.80 15.55 -36.57
C ILE A 117 4.47 15.51 -38.07
N ASN A 118 4.13 14.32 -38.58
CA ASN A 118 3.57 14.09 -39.91
C ASN A 118 2.77 12.77 -39.91
N SER A 119 2.21 12.37 -41.05
CA SER A 119 1.36 11.17 -41.17
C SER A 119 2.04 9.83 -40.80
N ARG A 120 3.36 9.81 -40.62
CA ARG A 120 4.15 8.59 -40.29
C ARG A 120 5.07 8.78 -39.09
N LYS A 121 4.97 9.91 -38.38
CA LYS A 121 5.88 10.25 -37.30
C LYS A 121 5.17 10.99 -36.18
N LEU A 122 5.26 10.43 -34.97
CA LEU A 122 4.66 10.97 -33.76
C LEU A 122 5.76 11.44 -32.79
N SER A 123 5.50 12.52 -32.08
CA SER A 123 6.27 12.97 -30.92
C SER A 123 5.62 12.37 -29.68
N VAL A 124 6.38 11.65 -28.85
CA VAL A 124 5.89 11.09 -27.59
C VAL A 124 6.64 11.74 -26.45
N GLN A 125 5.91 12.36 -25.52
CA GLN A 125 6.45 13.00 -24.33
C GLN A 125 5.77 12.38 -23.11
N ALA A 126 6.54 12.04 -22.08
CA ALA A 126 6.00 11.46 -20.86
C ALA A 126 6.79 11.90 -19.63
N LEU A 127 6.10 11.99 -18.49
CA LEU A 127 6.70 12.26 -17.19
C LEU A 127 6.42 11.09 -16.24
N VAL A 128 7.49 10.42 -15.81
CA VAL A 128 7.42 9.25 -14.93
C VAL A 128 7.93 9.60 -13.54
N SER A 129 7.11 9.39 -12.52
CA SER A 129 7.50 9.49 -11.11
C SER A 129 8.00 8.13 -10.59
N LEU A 130 9.17 8.12 -9.96
CA LEU A 130 9.71 6.96 -9.28
C LEU A 130 9.95 7.30 -7.81
N SER A 131 9.20 6.66 -6.92
CA SER A 131 9.35 6.76 -5.47
C SER A 131 9.93 5.45 -4.92
N LEU A 132 11.13 5.51 -4.35
CA LEU A 132 11.85 4.35 -3.87
C LEU A 132 11.98 4.39 -2.35
N HIS A 133 11.90 3.22 -1.74
CA HIS A 133 12.21 3.06 -0.33
C HIS A 133 12.83 1.71 -0.03
N VAL A 134 13.64 1.66 1.01
CA VAL A 134 14.19 0.43 1.56
C VAL A 134 13.46 0.10 2.83
N GLU A 135 12.90 -1.11 2.87
CA GLU A 135 12.31 -1.66 4.07
C GLU A 135 13.30 -2.61 4.72
N GLU A 136 13.56 -2.38 5.99
CA GLU A 136 14.44 -3.22 6.81
C GLU A 136 13.59 -3.92 7.86
N LEU A 137 13.81 -5.23 8.00
CA LEU A 137 13.34 -6.00 9.14
C LEU A 137 14.29 -5.73 10.32
N TYR A 138 13.70 -5.22 11.38
CA TYR A 138 14.40 -4.90 12.60
C TYR A 138 13.87 -5.77 13.74
N ASP A 139 14.75 -6.59 14.29
CA ASP A 139 14.45 -7.43 15.44
C ASP A 139 14.80 -6.67 16.73
N GLU A 140 13.80 -6.45 17.58
CA GLU A 140 14.00 -5.93 18.92
C GLU A 140 13.87 -7.04 19.96
N GLU A 141 14.82 -7.08 20.88
CA GLU A 141 14.77 -8.01 22.00
C GLU A 141 14.23 -7.31 23.24
N ALA A 142 13.06 -7.76 23.69
CA ALA A 142 12.46 -7.32 24.94
C ALA A 142 12.77 -8.32 26.05
N ALA A 143 13.35 -7.85 27.15
CA ALA A 143 13.51 -8.64 28.37
C ALA A 143 12.14 -8.94 28.98
N VAL A 144 11.80 -10.22 29.15
CA VAL A 144 10.51 -10.65 29.72
C VAL A 144 10.67 -11.31 31.09
N GLU A 145 11.83 -11.92 31.33
CA GLU A 145 12.11 -12.62 32.57
C GLU A 145 13.62 -12.60 32.89
N LEU A 146 13.97 -12.94 34.13
CA LEU A 146 15.34 -12.98 34.62
C LEU A 146 15.57 -14.29 35.35
N THR A 147 16.65 -14.99 35.01
CA THR A 147 17.07 -16.22 35.69
C THR A 147 18.35 -15.98 36.51
N GLY A 148 18.39 -16.57 37.71
CA GLY A 148 19.53 -16.48 38.60
C GLY A 148 19.20 -16.96 40.01
N GLU A 149 20.26 -17.16 40.81
CA GLU A 149 20.13 -17.64 42.20
C GLU A 149 19.88 -16.51 43.21
N GLU A 150 20.19 -15.26 42.84
CA GLU A 150 20.01 -14.11 43.75
C GLU A 150 18.53 -13.72 43.85
N PRO A 151 18.02 -13.45 45.07
CA PRO A 151 16.65 -13.00 45.28
C PRO A 151 16.47 -11.56 44.75
N VAL A 152 15.58 -11.42 43.77
CA VAL A 152 15.29 -10.17 43.06
C VAL A 152 13.78 -9.98 42.92
N GLU A 153 13.37 -8.73 42.91
CA GLU A 153 12.01 -8.31 42.63
C GLU A 153 11.96 -7.82 41.17
N LEU A 154 10.88 -8.16 40.46
CA LEU A 154 10.68 -7.85 39.04
C LEU A 154 9.45 -6.96 38.88
N LYS A 155 9.58 -5.85 38.16
CA LYS A 155 8.44 -4.99 37.78
C LYS A 155 8.17 -5.16 36.30
N ARG A 156 6.97 -5.61 35.98
CA ARG A 156 6.52 -5.82 34.61
C ARG A 156 5.58 -4.70 34.17
N LYS A 157 5.55 -4.45 32.87
CA LYS A 157 4.55 -3.59 32.20
C LYS A 157 4.11 -4.25 30.91
N VAL A 158 2.87 -4.00 30.52
CA VAL A 158 2.33 -4.45 29.23
C VAL A 158 2.56 -3.35 28.21
N ILE A 159 3.02 -3.74 27.02
CA ILE A 159 3.15 -2.88 25.85
C ILE A 159 2.31 -3.45 24.71
N ASP A 160 1.71 -2.57 23.91
CA ASP A 160 0.94 -2.93 22.72
C ASP A 160 1.83 -2.79 21.48
N LEU A 161 1.86 -3.84 20.66
CA LEU A 161 2.76 -3.95 19.52
C LEU A 161 2.01 -4.44 18.29
N ALA A 162 2.32 -3.86 17.14
CA ALA A 162 2.00 -4.43 15.84
C ALA A 162 3.27 -5.06 15.26
N GLY A 163 3.45 -6.36 15.50
CA GLY A 163 4.57 -7.12 14.96
C GLY A 163 4.30 -7.52 13.51
N LEU A 164 5.32 -7.43 12.65
CA LEU A 164 5.21 -7.95 11.29
C LEU A 164 5.31 -9.49 11.35
N ALA A 165 4.18 -10.16 11.13
CA ALA A 165 4.09 -11.61 11.18
C ALA A 165 4.46 -12.27 9.85
N ILE A 166 4.05 -11.66 8.73
CA ILE A 166 4.30 -12.18 7.39
C ILE A 166 4.67 -11.05 6.44
N GLN A 167 5.76 -11.23 5.70
CA GLN A 167 6.11 -10.44 4.53
C GLN A 167 6.34 -11.40 3.36
N LYS A 168 5.48 -11.34 2.34
CA LYS A 168 5.50 -12.26 1.22
C LYS A 168 5.12 -11.54 -0.06
N LYS A 169 5.84 -11.82 -1.15
CA LYS A 169 5.37 -11.53 -2.51
C LYS A 169 4.79 -12.80 -3.11
N ASP A 170 3.62 -12.70 -3.70
CA ASP A 170 2.94 -13.82 -4.36
C ASP A 170 2.23 -13.34 -5.63
N ILE A 171 1.74 -14.27 -6.44
CA ILE A 171 1.02 -13.97 -7.66
C ILE A 171 -0.29 -14.73 -7.72
N PHE A 172 -1.34 -14.05 -8.18
CA PHE A 172 -2.65 -14.65 -8.40
C PHE A 172 -2.98 -14.64 -9.90
N ARG A 173 -3.33 -15.81 -10.45
CA ARG A 173 -3.61 -15.96 -11.88
C ARG A 173 -5.11 -16.05 -12.12
N ILE A 174 -5.60 -15.27 -13.07
CA ILE A 174 -6.98 -15.31 -13.56
C ILE A 174 -6.92 -15.79 -15.01
N ARG A 175 -7.77 -16.78 -15.34
CA ARG A 175 -7.91 -17.32 -16.69
C ARG A 175 -9.38 -17.46 -17.00
N GLU A 176 -9.86 -16.64 -17.92
CA GLU A 176 -11.27 -16.56 -18.26
C GLU A 176 -11.45 -16.60 -19.77
N GLU A 177 -12.54 -17.21 -20.22
CA GLU A 177 -12.92 -17.24 -21.64
C GLU A 177 -14.25 -16.50 -21.80
N ILE A 178 -14.22 -15.46 -22.63
CA ILE A 178 -15.34 -14.55 -22.85
C ILE A 178 -15.86 -14.77 -24.27
N GLU A 179 -17.07 -15.31 -24.38
CA GLU A 179 -17.74 -15.49 -25.66
C GLU A 179 -18.51 -14.21 -26.03
N ILE A 180 -18.21 -13.65 -27.21
CA ILE A 180 -18.89 -12.44 -27.69
C ILE A 180 -20.32 -12.80 -28.16
N PRO A 181 -21.37 -12.10 -27.67
CA PRO A 181 -22.76 -12.36 -28.05
C PRO A 181 -23.01 -12.25 -29.56
N SER A 182 -23.94 -13.06 -30.09
CA SER A 182 -24.27 -13.16 -31.53
C SER A 182 -24.70 -11.86 -32.23
N GLY A 183 -25.03 -10.81 -31.48
CA GLY A 183 -25.31 -9.48 -32.02
C GLY A 183 -24.08 -8.74 -32.55
N HIS A 184 -22.88 -9.22 -32.22
CA HIS A 184 -21.61 -8.65 -32.64
C HIS A 184 -20.96 -9.49 -33.75
N PRO A 185 -20.18 -8.89 -34.68
CA PRO A 185 -19.46 -9.64 -35.70
C PRO A 185 -18.34 -10.50 -35.09
N ASN A 186 -17.94 -11.55 -35.82
CA ASN A 186 -16.76 -12.37 -35.49
C ASN A 186 -15.51 -11.50 -35.49
N ILE A 187 -14.53 -11.85 -34.66
CA ILE A 187 -13.31 -11.09 -34.48
C ILE A 187 -12.34 -11.42 -35.62
N PHE A 188 -11.92 -10.41 -36.35
CA PHE A 188 -10.80 -10.50 -37.28
C PHE A 188 -9.47 -10.14 -36.58
N GLU A 189 -9.41 -8.98 -35.92
CA GLU A 189 -8.22 -8.51 -35.19
C GLU A 189 -8.64 -7.57 -34.05
N ILE A 190 -8.14 -7.81 -32.84
CA ILE A 190 -8.21 -6.85 -31.73
C ILE A 190 -7.00 -5.92 -31.85
N PHE A 191 -7.22 -4.61 -31.83
CA PHE A 191 -6.14 -3.62 -31.98
C PHE A 191 -6.08 -2.60 -30.85
N TRP A 192 -7.08 -2.56 -29.95
CA TRP A 192 -7.06 -1.71 -28.76
C TRP A 192 -7.74 -2.42 -27.61
N MET A 193 -7.20 -2.29 -26.39
CA MET A 193 -7.71 -2.96 -25.20
C MET A 193 -7.36 -2.16 -23.94
N THR A 194 -8.31 -2.12 -23.00
CA THR A 194 -8.10 -1.71 -21.61
C THR A 194 -8.48 -2.85 -20.66
N CYS A 195 -7.80 -2.94 -19.53
CA CYS A 195 -8.01 -3.99 -18.54
C CYS A 195 -7.70 -3.44 -17.15
N ASP A 196 -8.74 -3.21 -16.36
CA ASP A 196 -8.64 -2.57 -15.05
C ASP A 196 -9.21 -3.46 -13.94
N LEU A 197 -8.68 -3.32 -12.73
CA LEU A 197 -9.19 -3.99 -11.54
C LEU A 197 -10.14 -3.07 -10.78
N SER A 198 -11.27 -3.61 -10.32
CA SER A 198 -12.18 -2.92 -9.43
C SER A 198 -12.59 -3.81 -8.26
N ASP A 199 -12.91 -3.16 -7.12
CA ASP A 199 -13.42 -3.81 -5.91
C ASP A 199 -12.61 -5.02 -5.41
N VAL A 200 -11.28 -4.97 -5.54
CA VAL A 200 -10.40 -6.03 -5.01
C VAL A 200 -10.42 -6.02 -3.48
N GLN A 201 -10.76 -7.16 -2.90
CA GLN A 201 -10.87 -7.36 -1.45
C GLN A 201 -10.13 -8.61 -1.02
N PHE A 202 -9.52 -8.52 0.17
CA PHE A 202 -8.83 -9.61 0.82
C PHE A 202 -9.54 -9.97 2.12
N LYS A 203 -9.65 -11.27 2.40
CA LYS A 203 -10.13 -11.76 3.69
C LYS A 203 -9.17 -12.82 4.22
N LEU A 204 -8.63 -12.56 5.40
CA LEU A 204 -7.76 -13.49 6.10
C LEU A 204 -8.57 -14.60 6.76
N SER A 205 -7.98 -15.79 6.79
CA SER A 205 -8.44 -16.97 7.51
C SER A 205 -7.24 -17.83 7.91
N ASP A 206 -7.43 -18.82 8.76
CA ASP A 206 -6.32 -19.66 9.25
C ASP A 206 -5.56 -20.33 8.09
N GLY A 207 -4.31 -19.87 7.89
CA GLY A 207 -3.41 -20.35 6.84
C GLY A 207 -3.77 -19.93 5.40
N ARG A 208 -4.78 -19.08 5.18
CA ARG A 208 -5.30 -18.77 3.83
C ARG A 208 -5.81 -17.34 3.68
N ILE A 209 -5.68 -16.81 2.47
CA ILE A 209 -6.26 -15.52 2.07
C ILE A 209 -7.26 -15.75 0.95
N ALA A 210 -8.51 -15.36 1.16
CA ALA A 210 -9.48 -15.26 0.09
C ALA A 210 -9.30 -13.91 -0.62
N ILE A 211 -9.19 -13.95 -1.95
CA ILE A 211 -9.18 -12.78 -2.83
C ILE A 211 -10.45 -12.79 -3.67
N GLN A 212 -11.08 -11.64 -3.82
CA GLN A 212 -12.22 -11.43 -4.72
C GLN A 212 -12.16 -10.04 -5.33
N GLY A 213 -12.65 -9.89 -6.55
CA GLY A 213 -12.69 -8.60 -7.25
C GLY A 213 -13.33 -8.73 -8.62
N GLN A 214 -13.21 -7.68 -9.42
CA GLN A 214 -13.70 -7.62 -10.79
C GLN A 214 -12.61 -7.12 -11.72
N VAL A 215 -12.60 -7.67 -12.92
CA VAL A 215 -11.81 -7.18 -14.05
C VAL A 215 -12.76 -6.49 -15.01
N GLN A 216 -12.51 -5.22 -15.33
CA GLN A 216 -13.15 -4.52 -16.44
C GLN A 216 -12.31 -4.75 -17.69
N LEU A 217 -12.82 -5.54 -18.62
CA LEU A 217 -12.18 -5.76 -19.92
C LEU A 217 -12.96 -5.00 -20.99
N PHE A 218 -12.25 -4.16 -21.75
CA PHE A 218 -12.78 -3.52 -22.95
C PHE A 218 -11.80 -3.69 -24.11
N PHE A 219 -12.32 -3.87 -25.33
CA PHE A 219 -11.50 -3.87 -26.53
C PHE A 219 -12.23 -3.37 -27.77
N LEU A 220 -11.48 -2.78 -28.70
CA LEU A 220 -11.88 -2.50 -30.08
C LEU A 220 -11.32 -3.57 -31.01
N TYR A 221 -12.12 -3.97 -31.99
CA TYR A 221 -11.73 -4.99 -32.94
C TYR A 221 -12.36 -4.79 -34.31
N GLU A 222 -11.69 -5.27 -35.35
CA GLU A 222 -12.25 -5.38 -36.70
C GLU A 222 -13.14 -6.64 -36.77
N GLY A 223 -14.36 -6.49 -37.30
CA GLY A 223 -15.24 -7.61 -37.58
C GLY A 223 -14.89 -8.35 -38.88
N GLU A 224 -15.09 -9.66 -38.92
CA GLU A 224 -15.05 -10.42 -40.18
C GLU A 224 -16.16 -9.95 -41.14
N GLY A 225 -15.84 -9.92 -42.44
CA GLY A 225 -16.79 -9.57 -43.50
C GLY A 225 -16.27 -8.51 -44.48
N GLU A 226 -17.11 -8.12 -45.44
CA GLU A 226 -16.79 -7.04 -46.37
C GLU A 226 -16.71 -5.70 -45.63
N GLY A 227 -15.62 -4.97 -45.85
CA GLY A 227 -15.42 -3.64 -45.26
C GLY A 227 -14.78 -3.63 -43.87
N ARG A 228 -14.63 -4.78 -43.18
CA ARG A 228 -14.02 -4.90 -41.83
C ARG A 228 -14.42 -3.76 -40.89
N LEU A 229 -15.69 -3.77 -40.50
CA LEU A 229 -16.25 -2.72 -39.64
C LEU A 229 -15.67 -2.83 -38.23
N VAL A 230 -15.34 -1.70 -37.64
CA VAL A 230 -14.89 -1.65 -36.24
C VAL A 230 -16.09 -1.86 -35.32
N SER A 231 -15.90 -2.73 -34.34
CA SER A 231 -16.85 -3.03 -33.27
C SER A 231 -16.09 -3.00 -31.94
N TRP A 232 -16.84 -2.94 -30.85
CA TRP A 232 -16.28 -2.93 -29.51
C TRP A 232 -17.08 -3.83 -28.59
N TYR A 233 -16.44 -4.32 -27.54
CA TYR A 233 -17.08 -5.11 -26.51
C TYR A 233 -16.49 -4.77 -25.15
N GLU A 234 -17.35 -4.72 -24.13
CA GLU A 234 -16.98 -4.46 -22.75
C GLU A 234 -17.63 -5.51 -21.85
N SER A 235 -16.88 -6.03 -20.88
CA SER A 235 -17.36 -7.01 -19.92
C SER A 235 -16.75 -6.81 -18.54
N MET A 236 -17.55 -7.07 -17.51
CA MET A 236 -17.13 -7.10 -16.12
C MET A 236 -17.01 -8.55 -15.68
N ILE A 237 -15.78 -9.00 -15.44
CA ILE A 237 -15.47 -10.41 -15.15
C ILE A 237 -15.17 -10.54 -13.66
N PRO A 238 -16.08 -11.11 -12.85
CA PRO A 238 -15.82 -11.34 -11.44
C PRO A 238 -14.81 -12.48 -11.27
N PHE A 239 -13.84 -12.30 -10.38
CA PHE A 239 -12.91 -13.35 -10.00
C PHE A 239 -12.92 -13.59 -8.50
N SER A 240 -12.63 -14.82 -8.10
CA SER A 240 -12.40 -15.16 -6.71
C SER A 240 -11.44 -16.33 -6.60
N GLY A 241 -10.70 -16.40 -5.50
CA GLY A 241 -9.76 -17.48 -5.27
C GLY A 241 -9.21 -17.49 -3.86
N ILE A 242 -8.34 -18.46 -3.60
CA ILE A 242 -7.71 -18.67 -2.30
C ILE A 242 -6.21 -18.83 -2.51
N LEU A 243 -5.44 -18.11 -1.70
CA LEU A 243 -3.99 -18.19 -1.61
C LEU A 243 -3.60 -18.88 -0.30
N ASP A 244 -2.74 -19.88 -0.38
CA ASP A 244 -2.18 -20.51 0.83
C ASP A 244 -1.06 -19.65 1.40
N CYS A 245 -1.19 -19.30 2.68
CA CYS A 245 -0.23 -18.48 3.39
C CYS A 245 -0.16 -18.94 4.85
N GLN A 246 0.81 -19.82 5.13
CA GLN A 246 1.00 -20.42 6.45
C GLN A 246 1.35 -19.36 7.50
N GLY A 247 0.89 -19.55 8.74
CA GLY A 247 1.12 -18.62 9.85
C GLY A 247 0.03 -17.57 10.02
N LEU A 248 -0.91 -17.46 9.07
CA LEU A 248 -2.07 -16.57 9.18
C LEU A 248 -3.05 -17.00 10.26
N ARG A 249 -3.62 -15.99 10.93
CA ARG A 249 -4.74 -16.09 11.86
C ARG A 249 -5.79 -15.03 11.52
N GLU A 250 -7.06 -15.33 11.79
CA GLU A 250 -8.19 -14.48 11.39
C GLU A 250 -8.13 -13.05 11.96
N GLN A 251 -7.56 -12.87 13.16
CA GLN A 251 -7.45 -11.57 13.83
C GLN A 251 -6.27 -10.70 13.40
N MET A 252 -5.42 -11.19 12.48
CA MET A 252 -4.31 -10.40 11.95
C MET A 252 -4.81 -9.27 11.04
N VAL A 253 -3.96 -8.27 10.82
CA VAL A 253 -4.28 -7.11 9.99
C VAL A 253 -3.44 -7.14 8.72
N ASP A 254 -4.10 -7.24 7.58
CA ASP A 254 -3.45 -7.25 6.27
C ASP A 254 -3.18 -5.84 5.74
N ASP A 255 -2.11 -5.73 4.98
CA ASP A 255 -1.72 -4.61 4.13
C ASP A 255 -1.19 -5.24 2.83
N ILE A 256 -2.12 -5.51 1.91
CA ILE A 256 -1.87 -6.22 0.65
C ILE A 256 -2.09 -5.25 -0.50
N VAL A 257 -1.04 -5.01 -1.26
CA VAL A 257 -1.09 -4.24 -2.50
C VAL A 257 -1.28 -5.21 -3.67
N CYS A 258 -2.24 -4.93 -4.54
CA CYS A 258 -2.57 -5.74 -5.71
C CYS A 258 -2.44 -4.89 -6.98
N SER A 259 -1.72 -5.41 -7.97
CA SER A 259 -1.58 -4.75 -9.27
C SER A 259 -1.54 -5.78 -10.40
N ILE A 260 -1.89 -5.38 -11.62
CA ILE A 260 -1.72 -6.23 -12.80
C ILE A 260 -0.22 -6.24 -13.14
N GLY A 261 0.41 -7.41 -13.03
CA GLY A 261 1.81 -7.61 -13.42
C GLY A 261 1.98 -8.08 -14.87
N HIS A 262 1.00 -8.83 -15.37
CA HIS A 262 0.97 -9.29 -16.75
C HIS A 262 -0.46 -9.49 -17.25
N LYS A 263 -0.68 -9.19 -18.53
CA LYS A 263 -1.94 -9.38 -19.25
C LYS A 263 -1.69 -9.92 -20.65
N GLU A 264 -2.48 -10.91 -21.05
CA GLU A 264 -2.45 -11.50 -22.38
C GLU A 264 -3.88 -11.85 -22.82
N ILE A 265 -4.18 -11.62 -24.10
CA ILE A 265 -5.43 -12.03 -24.73
C ILE A 265 -5.14 -12.84 -25.97
N GLU A 266 -5.88 -13.94 -26.13
CA GLU A 266 -5.89 -14.77 -27.33
C GLU A 266 -7.31 -14.90 -27.86
N VAL A 267 -7.49 -14.75 -29.18
CA VAL A 267 -8.77 -15.00 -29.85
C VAL A 267 -8.82 -16.46 -30.31
N LYS A 268 -9.96 -17.11 -30.06
CA LYS A 268 -10.21 -18.51 -30.38
C LYS A 268 -11.56 -18.66 -31.08
N ALA A 269 -11.63 -19.71 -31.90
CA ALA A 269 -12.87 -20.18 -32.48
C ALA A 269 -13.82 -20.77 -31.41
N ASP A 270 -15.11 -20.48 -31.55
CA ASP A 270 -16.19 -21.08 -30.78
C ASP A 270 -16.54 -22.51 -31.27
N ALA A 271 -17.66 -23.05 -30.79
CA ALA A 271 -18.12 -24.39 -31.17
C ALA A 271 -18.49 -24.53 -32.67
N ASP A 272 -18.83 -23.43 -33.33
CA ASP A 272 -19.19 -23.37 -34.74
C ASP A 272 -17.98 -23.05 -35.64
N GLY A 273 -16.81 -22.78 -35.04
CA GLY A 273 -15.56 -22.47 -35.74
C GLY A 273 -15.38 -20.98 -36.03
N GLU A 274 -16.18 -20.12 -35.40
CA GLU A 274 -16.13 -18.66 -35.58
C GLU A 274 -15.24 -18.03 -34.51
N GLU A 275 -14.31 -17.15 -34.89
CA GLU A 275 -13.38 -16.46 -33.97
C GLU A 275 -14.14 -15.48 -33.06
N ARG A 276 -14.68 -15.99 -31.95
CA ARG A 276 -15.63 -15.28 -31.06
C ARG A 276 -15.36 -15.45 -29.57
N VAL A 277 -14.37 -16.26 -29.21
CA VAL A 277 -13.97 -16.51 -27.83
C VAL A 277 -12.69 -15.76 -27.53
N VAL A 278 -12.74 -14.87 -26.54
CA VAL A 278 -11.58 -14.10 -26.06
C VAL A 278 -11.06 -14.76 -24.80
N SER A 279 -9.88 -15.35 -24.87
CA SER A 279 -9.20 -15.98 -23.73
C SER A 279 -8.32 -14.94 -23.05
N LEU A 280 -8.65 -14.57 -21.81
CA LEU A 280 -7.91 -13.61 -20.99
C LEU A 280 -7.04 -14.36 -19.98
N GLU A 281 -5.73 -14.12 -20.01
CA GLU A 281 -4.79 -14.53 -18.95
C GLU A 281 -4.23 -13.28 -18.24
N LEU A 282 -4.53 -13.16 -16.95
CA LEU A 282 -4.01 -12.10 -16.09
C LEU A 282 -3.17 -12.69 -14.96
N VAL A 283 -2.06 -12.02 -14.66
CA VAL A 283 -1.23 -12.28 -13.48
C VAL A 283 -1.26 -11.04 -12.61
N LEU A 284 -1.83 -11.18 -11.42
CA LEU A 284 -1.85 -10.14 -10.39
C LEU A 284 -0.66 -10.31 -9.47
N ASP A 285 0.13 -9.26 -9.31
CA ASP A 285 1.23 -9.19 -8.34
C ASP A 285 0.69 -8.74 -6.99
N LEU A 286 0.98 -9.52 -5.95
CA LEU A 286 0.56 -9.28 -4.56
C LEU A 286 1.79 -9.00 -3.69
N ASP A 287 1.88 -7.80 -3.13
CA ASP A 287 2.86 -7.47 -2.08
C ASP A 287 2.15 -7.46 -0.73
N MET A 288 2.42 -8.50 0.08
CA MET A 288 1.66 -8.81 1.28
C MET A 288 2.48 -8.52 2.53
N LYS A 289 1.95 -7.64 3.38
CA LYS A 289 2.38 -7.48 4.77
C LYS A 289 1.23 -7.78 5.70
N ILE A 290 1.47 -8.67 6.67
CA ILE A 290 0.46 -9.04 7.64
C ILE A 290 1.01 -8.78 9.03
N TYR A 291 0.27 -7.99 9.80
CA TYR A 291 0.64 -7.58 11.14
C TYR A 291 -0.19 -8.34 12.17
N GLU A 292 0.45 -8.68 13.28
CA GLU A 292 -0.20 -9.22 14.45
C GLU A 292 -0.16 -8.19 15.58
N GLU A 293 -1.35 -7.82 16.06
CA GLU A 293 -1.49 -7.04 17.27
C GLU A 293 -1.31 -7.94 18.48
N GLU A 294 -0.28 -7.67 19.28
CA GLU A 294 0.01 -8.43 20.49
C GLU A 294 0.25 -7.52 21.69
N GLN A 295 -0.24 -7.97 22.84
CA GLN A 295 0.11 -7.40 24.14
C GLN A 295 1.28 -8.19 24.72
N THR A 296 2.42 -7.54 24.87
CA THR A 296 3.62 -8.18 25.40
C THR A 296 3.94 -7.62 26.79
N GLU A 297 4.07 -8.52 27.77
CA GLU A 297 4.53 -8.16 29.11
C GLU A 297 6.07 -8.16 29.13
N ILE A 298 6.66 -7.00 29.44
CA ILE A 298 8.12 -6.80 29.48
C ILE A 298 8.59 -6.38 30.87
N LEU A 299 9.85 -6.69 31.19
CA LEU A 299 10.52 -6.17 32.38
C LEU A 299 10.80 -4.67 32.21
N SER A 300 10.27 -3.89 33.15
CA SER A 300 10.44 -2.44 33.21
C SER A 300 11.44 -1.99 34.25
N ASP A 301 11.58 -2.74 35.36
CA ASP A 301 12.56 -2.48 36.41
C ASP A 301 12.85 -3.77 37.18
N VAL A 302 14.03 -3.82 37.81
CA VAL A 302 14.49 -4.92 38.66
C VAL A 302 15.27 -4.35 39.83
N TYR A 303 15.05 -4.87 41.04
CA TYR A 303 15.94 -4.60 42.17
C TYR A 303 16.22 -5.85 42.99
N GLY A 304 17.39 -5.88 43.62
CA GLY A 304 17.81 -6.97 44.51
C GLY A 304 17.48 -6.64 45.96
N VAL A 305 17.23 -7.69 46.74
CA VAL A 305 17.03 -7.58 48.20
C VAL A 305 18.29 -7.92 48.99
N THR A 306 19.22 -8.68 48.40
CA THR A 306 20.52 -9.03 48.99
C THR A 306 21.70 -8.34 48.30
N LYS A 307 21.61 -8.15 46.98
CA LYS A 307 22.64 -7.54 46.14
C LYS A 307 22.15 -6.24 45.52
N GLU A 308 23.07 -5.39 45.10
CA GLU A 308 22.74 -4.21 44.31
C GLU A 308 22.61 -4.59 42.84
N ILE A 309 21.48 -4.21 42.24
CA ILE A 309 21.15 -4.52 40.86
C ILE A 309 21.10 -3.21 40.08
N ASN A 310 21.99 -3.10 39.10
CA ASN A 310 22.06 -1.96 38.19
C ASN A 310 21.54 -2.39 36.83
N VAL A 311 20.41 -1.79 36.44
CA VAL A 311 19.75 -2.05 35.16
C VAL A 311 20.34 -1.13 34.10
N VAL A 312 20.82 -1.72 33.01
CA VAL A 312 21.24 -0.96 31.81
C VAL A 312 20.04 -0.91 30.87
N THR A 313 19.55 0.29 30.60
CA THR A 313 18.42 0.51 29.69
C THR A 313 18.89 1.05 28.34
N GLY A 314 18.11 0.78 27.30
CA GLY A 314 18.23 1.39 25.99
C GLY A 314 16.84 1.67 25.43
N THR A 315 16.74 2.55 24.46
CA THR A 315 15.45 2.90 23.83
C THR A 315 15.18 1.99 22.64
N ALA A 316 13.99 1.39 22.59
CA ALA A 316 13.48 0.68 21.44
C ALA A 316 12.47 1.56 20.69
N LYS A 317 12.45 1.47 19.36
CA LYS A 317 11.44 2.15 18.52
C LYS A 317 10.42 1.12 18.09
N LEU A 318 9.21 1.24 18.63
CA LEU A 318 8.14 0.27 18.46
C LEU A 318 7.02 0.85 17.61
N LYS A 319 6.21 -0.05 17.06
CA LYS A 319 5.01 0.26 16.29
C LYS A 319 3.79 -0.31 16.98
N GLN A 320 2.73 0.46 16.99
CA GLN A 320 1.38 0.01 17.33
C GLN A 320 0.45 0.33 16.17
N LEU A 321 -0.47 -0.57 15.86
CA LEU A 321 -1.52 -0.29 14.89
C LEU A 321 -2.46 0.74 15.53
N LEU A 322 -2.60 1.90 14.88
CA LEU A 322 -3.58 2.89 15.30
C LEU A 322 -4.94 2.53 14.70
N MET A 323 -4.98 2.31 13.39
CA MET A 323 -6.20 1.95 12.67
C MET A 323 -5.90 1.45 11.27
N LYS A 324 -6.69 0.48 10.81
CA LYS A 324 -6.93 0.22 9.39
C LYS A 324 -8.35 0.67 9.05
N ASN A 325 -8.50 1.60 8.11
CA ASN A 325 -9.81 2.13 7.74
C ASN A 325 -9.98 2.18 6.22
N ASN A 326 -11.22 2.00 5.77
CA ASN A 326 -11.62 2.09 4.38
C ASN A 326 -12.67 3.19 4.22
N GLY A 327 -12.56 3.95 3.13
CA GLY A 327 -13.42 5.07 2.81
C GLY A 327 -13.91 5.00 1.37
N ARG A 328 -15.08 5.57 1.10
CA ARG A 328 -15.55 5.78 -0.27
C ARG A 328 -16.13 7.18 -0.40
N THR A 329 -15.89 7.82 -1.53
CA THR A 329 -16.54 9.09 -1.89
C THR A 329 -17.13 9.02 -3.27
N ARG A 330 -18.28 9.67 -3.46
CA ARG A 330 -18.93 9.80 -4.76
C ARG A 330 -18.63 11.17 -5.35
N LEU A 331 -18.15 11.17 -6.58
CA LEU A 331 -17.92 12.35 -7.40
C LEU A 331 -18.93 12.36 -8.54
N ASN A 332 -19.35 13.57 -8.94
CA ASN A 332 -20.15 13.77 -10.13
C ASN A 332 -19.44 14.81 -11.00
N GLY A 333 -19.36 14.53 -12.29
CA GLY A 333 -18.79 15.42 -13.30
C GLY A 333 -19.77 15.64 -14.44
N HIS A 334 -19.51 16.68 -15.22
CA HIS A 334 -20.25 16.97 -16.44
C HIS A 334 -19.24 17.44 -17.46
N PHE A 335 -19.09 16.67 -18.53
CA PHE A 335 -18.07 16.89 -19.56
C PHE A 335 -18.72 17.22 -20.88
N LYS A 336 -17.98 17.96 -21.70
CA LYS A 336 -18.42 18.38 -23.02
C LYS A 336 -17.41 17.96 -24.06
N VAL A 337 -17.93 17.58 -25.22
CA VAL A 337 -17.16 17.42 -26.44
C VAL A 337 -16.44 18.73 -26.76
N ALA A 338 -15.20 18.64 -27.21
CA ALA A 338 -14.39 19.79 -27.58
C ALA A 338 -15.04 20.58 -28.73
N GLU A 339 -14.89 21.92 -28.70
CA GLU A 339 -15.45 22.78 -29.74
C GLU A 339 -14.85 22.44 -31.11
N GLY A 340 -15.71 22.18 -32.09
CA GLY A 340 -15.30 21.80 -33.45
C GLY A 340 -15.23 20.29 -33.70
N MET A 341 -15.37 19.46 -32.67
CA MET A 341 -15.48 18.00 -32.84
C MET A 341 -16.92 17.56 -33.13
N PRO A 342 -17.12 16.40 -33.79
CA PRO A 342 -18.45 15.89 -34.07
C PRO A 342 -19.21 15.49 -32.79
N LYS A 343 -20.54 15.52 -32.90
CA LYS A 343 -21.42 15.09 -31.79
C LYS A 343 -21.28 13.59 -31.54
N MET A 344 -21.20 13.22 -30.26
CA MET A 344 -21.30 11.85 -29.78
C MET A 344 -22.62 11.23 -30.22
N GLN A 345 -22.54 10.01 -30.76
CA GLN A 345 -23.70 9.14 -30.94
C GLN A 345 -23.79 8.09 -29.85
N GLN A 346 -22.64 7.59 -29.40
CA GLN A 346 -22.56 6.53 -28.41
C GLN A 346 -21.22 6.60 -27.67
N ILE A 347 -21.23 6.40 -26.36
CA ILE A 347 -20.02 6.17 -25.56
C ILE A 347 -19.65 4.69 -25.66
N CYS A 348 -18.39 4.42 -26.01
CA CYS A 348 -17.84 3.08 -26.17
C CYS A 348 -17.24 2.54 -24.89
N HIS A 349 -16.40 3.34 -24.23
CA HIS A 349 -15.72 2.97 -22.99
C HIS A 349 -15.34 4.21 -22.21
N SER A 350 -15.14 4.06 -20.91
CA SER A 350 -14.58 5.12 -20.07
C SER A 350 -13.67 4.52 -19.02
N SER A 351 -12.54 5.19 -18.79
CA SER A 351 -11.54 4.83 -17.80
C SER A 351 -11.33 6.01 -16.84
N CYS A 352 -10.72 5.72 -15.69
CA CYS A 352 -10.42 6.75 -14.69
C CYS A 352 -9.08 6.49 -14.03
N VAL A 353 -8.24 7.52 -13.99
CA VAL A 353 -7.00 7.53 -13.23
C VAL A 353 -7.15 8.50 -12.05
N ILE A 354 -6.72 8.07 -10.87
CA ILE A 354 -6.70 8.90 -9.66
C ILE A 354 -5.32 9.49 -9.48
N GLN A 355 -5.20 10.81 -9.61
CA GLN A 355 -3.96 11.54 -9.37
C GLN A 355 -4.02 12.19 -7.99
N LEU A 356 -3.10 11.81 -7.11
CA LEU A 356 -2.99 12.38 -5.77
C LEU A 356 -2.14 13.66 -5.81
N ALA A 357 -2.65 14.74 -5.23
CA ALA A 357 -1.92 16.00 -5.13
C ALA A 357 -1.25 16.17 -3.76
N GLU A 358 -1.99 15.96 -2.67
CA GLU A 358 -1.48 16.09 -1.30
C GLU A 358 -2.22 15.14 -0.36
N VAL A 359 -1.46 14.50 0.54
CA VAL A 359 -2.00 13.78 1.70
C VAL A 359 -1.38 14.36 2.97
N ARG A 360 -2.22 14.87 3.88
CA ARG A 360 -1.78 15.50 5.12
C ARG A 360 -2.57 15.02 6.32
N VAL A 361 -1.90 14.98 7.47
CA VAL A 361 -2.54 14.69 8.76
C VAL A 361 -3.39 15.89 9.19
N VAL A 362 -4.62 15.63 9.59
CA VAL A 362 -5.56 16.59 10.18
C VAL A 362 -6.16 15.98 11.46
N GLU A 363 -6.83 16.79 12.29
CA GLU A 363 -7.40 16.32 13.58
C GLU A 363 -8.33 15.10 13.44
N GLU A 364 -9.09 15.03 12.34
CA GLU A 364 -10.05 13.96 12.06
C GLU A 364 -9.39 12.70 11.45
N GLY A 365 -8.17 12.78 10.91
CA GLY A 365 -7.55 11.68 10.16
C GLY A 365 -6.61 12.14 9.05
N LEU A 366 -6.67 11.47 7.90
CA LEU A 366 -5.87 11.82 6.71
C LEU A 366 -6.72 12.59 5.71
N ARG A 367 -6.35 13.84 5.43
CA ARG A 367 -6.96 14.63 4.35
C ARG A 367 -6.22 14.37 3.05
N ILE A 368 -6.96 13.87 2.06
CA ILE A 368 -6.48 13.43 0.77
C ILE A 368 -7.09 14.36 -0.27
N THR A 369 -6.24 15.01 -1.06
CA THR A 369 -6.65 15.88 -2.16
C THR A 369 -6.02 15.39 -3.45
N GLY A 370 -6.76 15.52 -4.54
CA GLY A 370 -6.35 15.04 -5.84
C GLY A 370 -7.41 15.32 -6.88
N ALA A 371 -7.24 14.69 -8.04
CA ALA A 371 -8.19 14.76 -9.12
C ALA A 371 -8.41 13.39 -9.74
N ALA A 372 -9.66 13.13 -10.13
CA ALA A 372 -10.00 11.99 -10.96
C ALA A 372 -10.01 12.46 -12.41
N VAL A 373 -9.08 11.95 -13.21
CA VAL A 373 -9.02 12.20 -14.66
C VAL A 373 -9.79 11.06 -15.32
N VAL A 374 -10.89 11.40 -15.98
CA VAL A 374 -11.78 10.47 -16.63
C VAL A 374 -11.70 10.71 -18.13
N GLU A 375 -11.44 9.64 -18.85
CA GLU A 375 -11.33 9.65 -20.31
C GLU A 375 -12.42 8.75 -20.89
N SER A 376 -13.13 9.25 -21.90
CA SER A 376 -14.26 8.54 -22.52
C SER A 376 -14.09 8.49 -24.03
N LEU A 377 -13.98 7.28 -24.56
CA LEU A 377 -14.01 7.01 -25.99
C LEU A 377 -15.46 7.00 -26.48
N TYR A 378 -15.75 7.69 -27.58
CA TYR A 378 -17.08 7.73 -28.18
C TYR A 378 -17.04 7.57 -29.71
N ALA A 379 -18.15 7.05 -30.25
CA ALA A 379 -18.41 6.98 -31.68
C ALA A 379 -19.24 8.19 -32.12
N THR A 380 -19.02 8.63 -33.36
CA THR A 380 -19.72 9.77 -33.95
C THR A 380 -20.52 9.39 -35.20
N GLY A 381 -21.33 10.33 -35.70
CA GLY A 381 -22.02 10.20 -36.98
C GLY A 381 -21.25 10.74 -38.19
N ASP A 382 -20.06 11.27 -37.97
CA ASP A 382 -19.20 11.83 -39.00
C ASP A 382 -18.35 10.71 -39.61
N THR A 383 -18.31 10.65 -40.94
CA THR A 383 -17.50 9.65 -41.65
C THR A 383 -16.02 9.96 -41.62
N GLU A 384 -15.63 11.24 -41.44
CA GLU A 384 -14.23 11.64 -41.35
C GLU A 384 -13.64 11.41 -39.95
N ILE A 385 -14.48 11.47 -38.91
CA ILE A 385 -14.09 11.27 -37.52
C ILE A 385 -15.08 10.29 -36.87
N PRO A 386 -15.03 9.00 -37.22
CA PRO A 386 -15.99 8.02 -36.71
C PRO A 386 -15.84 7.73 -35.21
N TYR A 387 -14.66 8.00 -34.65
CA TYR A 387 -14.35 7.84 -33.23
C TYR A 387 -13.48 9.00 -32.76
N ASP A 388 -13.69 9.41 -31.52
CA ASP A 388 -12.91 10.45 -30.85
C ASP A 388 -13.01 10.27 -29.33
N SER A 389 -12.24 11.02 -28.56
CA SER A 389 -12.25 10.95 -27.10
C SER A 389 -12.57 12.30 -26.46
N MET A 390 -13.10 12.24 -25.25
CA MET A 390 -13.21 13.41 -24.38
C MET A 390 -12.56 13.10 -23.03
N GLU A 391 -11.87 14.09 -22.49
CA GLU A 391 -11.28 14.03 -21.17
C GLU A 391 -11.96 15.05 -20.25
N GLY A 392 -12.14 14.68 -18.99
CA GLY A 392 -12.57 15.60 -17.96
C GLY A 392 -11.96 15.28 -16.60
N THR A 393 -11.68 16.34 -15.85
CA THR A 393 -11.06 16.24 -14.52
C THR A 393 -12.05 16.61 -13.44
N ILE A 394 -12.20 15.75 -12.42
CA ILE A 394 -13.04 16.01 -11.25
C ILE A 394 -12.16 16.13 -10.00
N PRO A 395 -11.92 17.34 -9.47
CA PRO A 395 -11.13 17.50 -8.26
C PRO A 395 -11.90 16.97 -7.05
N PHE A 396 -11.17 16.39 -6.09
CA PHE A 396 -11.76 15.90 -4.86
C PHE A 396 -10.94 16.26 -3.61
N SER A 397 -11.64 16.28 -2.48
CA SER A 397 -11.07 16.36 -1.15
C SER A 397 -11.82 15.38 -0.26
N TYR A 398 -11.11 14.41 0.28
CA TYR A 398 -11.67 13.37 1.15
C TYR A 398 -10.90 13.32 2.48
N VAL A 399 -11.58 12.97 3.56
CA VAL A 399 -10.94 12.73 4.87
C VAL A 399 -11.18 11.28 5.23
N LEU A 400 -10.11 10.50 5.31
CA LEU A 400 -10.16 9.16 5.89
C LEU A 400 -10.06 9.29 7.41
N GLU A 401 -11.16 9.02 8.10
CA GLU A 401 -11.27 9.20 9.55
C GLU A 401 -10.35 8.24 10.31
N ILE A 402 -9.37 8.79 11.02
CA ILE A 402 -8.41 8.03 11.83
C ILE A 402 -8.22 8.82 13.13
N PRO A 403 -9.11 8.64 14.13
CA PRO A 403 -9.04 9.37 15.39
C PRO A 403 -7.71 9.12 16.11
N GLY A 404 -7.10 10.20 16.62
CA GLY A 404 -5.85 10.11 17.38
C GLY A 404 -4.57 10.07 16.52
N ILE A 405 -4.68 10.27 15.20
CA ILE A 405 -3.51 10.39 14.33
C ILE A 405 -2.64 11.59 14.70
N ARG A 406 -1.33 11.43 14.59
CA ARG A 406 -0.30 12.46 14.86
C ARG A 406 0.63 12.57 13.65
N GLU A 407 1.34 13.69 13.53
CA GLU A 407 2.34 13.88 12.46
C GLU A 407 3.48 12.86 12.50
N THR A 408 3.73 12.26 13.67
CA THR A 408 4.73 11.20 13.87
C THR A 408 4.23 9.81 13.46
N CYS A 409 2.93 9.65 13.20
CA CYS A 409 2.38 8.39 12.73
C CYS A 409 2.84 8.10 11.30
N THR A 410 3.11 6.83 11.03
CA THR A 410 3.40 6.36 9.67
C THR A 410 2.16 5.73 9.08
N TRP A 411 1.91 5.96 7.81
CA TRP A 411 0.71 5.45 7.14
C TRP A 411 1.02 4.98 5.73
N ARG A 412 0.17 4.11 5.22
CA ARG A 412 0.08 3.74 3.81
C ARG A 412 -1.35 3.96 3.34
N LEU A 413 -1.50 4.43 2.11
CA LEU A 413 -2.78 4.74 1.49
C LEU A 413 -2.80 4.15 0.08
N GLU A 414 -3.82 3.34 -0.18
CA GLU A 414 -4.17 2.87 -1.52
C GLU A 414 -5.47 3.54 -1.97
N THR A 415 -5.54 3.87 -3.25
CA THR A 415 -6.70 4.53 -3.86
C THR A 415 -7.03 3.89 -5.19
N ALA A 416 -8.31 3.60 -5.43
CA ALA A 416 -8.76 3.00 -6.67
C ALA A 416 -10.15 3.53 -7.07
N PRO A 417 -10.43 3.67 -8.38
CA PRO A 417 -11.80 3.80 -8.86
C PRO A 417 -12.55 2.47 -8.63
N CYS A 418 -13.76 2.53 -8.08
CA CYS A 418 -14.62 1.36 -7.83
C CYS A 418 -15.75 1.25 -8.84
N GLU A 419 -16.46 2.35 -9.08
CA GLU A 419 -17.61 2.41 -9.97
C GLU A 419 -17.48 3.65 -10.84
N LEU A 420 -17.40 3.47 -12.16
CA LEU A 420 -17.44 4.55 -13.13
C LEU A 420 -18.66 4.34 -14.03
N SER A 421 -19.50 5.36 -14.11
CA SER A 421 -20.64 5.40 -15.02
C SER A 421 -20.67 6.74 -15.73
N VAL A 422 -20.56 6.70 -17.05
CA VAL A 422 -20.68 7.85 -17.92
C VAL A 422 -21.95 7.69 -18.75
N THR A 423 -22.81 8.70 -18.74
CA THR A 423 -24.08 8.68 -19.47
C THR A 423 -24.19 9.92 -20.33
N MET A 424 -24.51 9.74 -21.61
CA MET A 424 -24.79 10.85 -22.51
C MET A 424 -26.03 11.61 -22.06
N THR A 425 -25.90 12.91 -21.87
CA THR A 425 -27.04 13.81 -21.63
C THR A 425 -27.65 14.20 -22.97
N ASP A 426 -26.80 14.51 -23.95
CA ASP A 426 -27.12 14.65 -25.36
C ASP A 426 -25.90 14.28 -26.23
N GLY A 427 -25.82 14.78 -27.47
CA GLY A 427 -24.68 14.51 -28.35
C GLY A 427 -23.44 15.37 -28.10
N GLU A 428 -23.48 16.36 -27.22
CA GLU A 428 -22.35 17.23 -26.91
C GLU A 428 -21.91 17.12 -25.45
N GLU A 429 -22.78 16.59 -24.58
CA GLU A 429 -22.55 16.56 -23.14
C GLU A 429 -22.77 15.16 -22.54
N ALA A 430 -21.97 14.83 -21.52
CA ALA A 430 -22.12 13.61 -20.74
C ALA A 430 -21.96 13.87 -19.24
N ASP A 431 -22.80 13.19 -18.45
CA ASP A 431 -22.73 13.18 -17.00
C ASP A 431 -21.90 11.99 -16.52
N VAL A 432 -20.98 12.26 -15.61
CA VAL A 432 -20.10 11.26 -14.99
C VAL A 432 -20.48 11.05 -13.54
N LYS A 433 -20.57 9.79 -13.13
CA LYS A 433 -20.70 9.37 -11.74
C LYS A 433 -19.55 8.42 -11.44
N LEU A 434 -18.73 8.80 -10.47
CA LEU A 434 -17.55 8.04 -10.06
C LEU A 434 -17.61 7.77 -8.55
N VAL A 435 -17.23 6.56 -8.15
CA VAL A 435 -16.94 6.23 -6.75
C VAL A 435 -15.47 5.88 -6.63
N ILE A 436 -14.76 6.60 -5.75
CA ILE A 436 -13.36 6.32 -5.40
C ILE A 436 -13.35 5.62 -4.04
N ALA A 437 -12.57 4.54 -3.93
CA ALA A 437 -12.25 3.93 -2.65
C ALA A 437 -10.85 4.33 -2.18
N PHE A 438 -10.74 4.47 -0.86
CA PHE A 438 -9.51 4.75 -0.13
C PHE A 438 -9.33 3.64 0.91
N ALA A 439 -8.16 3.04 0.97
CA ALA A 439 -7.79 2.08 2.00
C ALA A 439 -6.52 2.56 2.68
N GLY A 440 -6.60 2.85 3.98
CA GLY A 440 -5.49 3.37 4.76
C GLY A 440 -5.17 2.48 5.95
N ILE A 441 -3.88 2.27 6.20
CA ILE A 441 -3.37 1.65 7.42
C ILE A 441 -2.41 2.62 8.11
N VAL A 442 -2.59 2.84 9.40
CA VAL A 442 -1.84 3.81 10.19
C VAL A 442 -1.23 3.15 11.41
N PHE A 443 0.05 3.43 11.62
CA PHE A 443 0.82 3.00 12.76
C PHE A 443 1.30 4.20 13.57
N ASP A 444 1.14 4.09 14.89
CA ASP A 444 1.76 5.01 15.84
C ASP A 444 3.15 4.48 16.20
N ASN A 445 4.16 5.32 16.03
CA ASN A 445 5.54 4.98 16.36
C ASN A 445 5.88 5.62 17.71
N TYR A 446 6.37 4.82 18.65
CA TYR A 446 6.73 5.30 19.98
C TYR A 446 8.07 4.72 20.45
N GLU A 447 8.68 5.44 21.39
CA GLU A 447 9.95 5.05 22.00
C GLU A 447 9.68 4.41 23.37
N GLU A 448 10.25 3.23 23.58
CA GLU A 448 10.04 2.44 24.79
C GLU A 448 11.37 2.09 25.46
N PRO A 449 11.60 2.49 26.73
CA PRO A 449 12.74 2.05 27.49
C PRO A 449 12.70 0.53 27.73
N MET A 450 13.74 -0.16 27.25
CA MET A 450 13.95 -1.60 27.36
C MET A 450 15.17 -1.91 28.21
N ILE A 451 15.07 -2.93 29.06
CA ILE A 451 16.22 -3.46 29.81
C ILE A 451 17.11 -4.24 28.83
N ARG A 452 18.36 -3.79 28.68
CA ARG A 452 19.34 -4.41 27.77
C ARG A 452 20.35 -5.29 28.50
N ASP A 453 20.68 -4.97 29.75
CA ASP A 453 21.60 -5.75 30.56
C ASP A 453 21.35 -5.52 32.06
N ILE A 454 21.78 -6.47 32.89
CA ILE A 454 21.69 -6.38 34.36
C ILE A 454 23.06 -6.65 34.97
N ARG A 455 23.53 -5.69 35.76
CA ARG A 455 24.79 -5.79 36.48
C ARG A 455 24.55 -5.99 37.96
N VAL A 456 25.09 -7.07 38.50
CA VAL A 456 25.00 -7.43 39.91
C VAL A 456 26.29 -7.01 40.61
N SER A 457 26.17 -6.30 41.74
CA SER A 457 27.29 -5.93 42.59
C SER A 457 26.94 -6.12 44.07
N ASP A 458 27.97 -6.16 44.91
CA ASP A 458 27.75 -6.10 46.35
C ASP A 458 27.10 -4.75 46.72
N PRO A 459 26.15 -4.74 47.67
CA PRO A 459 25.57 -3.50 48.15
C PRO A 459 26.62 -2.61 48.79
N ASP A 460 26.49 -1.31 48.60
CA ASP A 460 27.32 -0.33 49.30
C ASP A 460 27.20 -0.50 50.83
N PRO A 461 28.29 -0.87 51.55
CA PRO A 461 28.26 -1.11 52.98
C PRO A 461 27.92 0.14 53.79
N GLU A 462 28.22 1.36 53.32
CA GLU A 462 27.86 2.60 54.01
C GLU A 462 26.35 2.84 53.93
N LYS A 463 25.78 2.67 52.73
CA LYS A 463 24.34 2.75 52.50
C LYS A 463 23.60 1.71 53.33
N LEU A 464 24.09 0.47 53.34
CA LEU A 464 23.49 -0.63 54.09
C LEU A 464 23.56 -0.42 55.62
N GLY A 465 24.67 0.13 56.12
CA GLY A 465 24.88 0.43 57.54
C GLY A 465 24.09 1.64 58.04
N SER A 466 23.70 2.56 57.15
CA SER A 466 22.87 3.73 57.48
C SER A 466 21.38 3.42 57.61
N LEU A 467 20.92 2.28 57.05
CA LEU A 467 19.51 1.90 57.03
C LEU A 467 19.11 1.20 58.35
N PRO A 468 18.05 1.67 59.05
CA PRO A 468 17.58 1.01 60.27
C PRO A 468 17.00 -0.37 59.98
N GLY A 469 17.10 -1.31 60.94
CA GLY A 469 16.51 -2.64 60.80
C GLY A 469 14.97 -2.65 60.80
N ILE A 470 14.35 -1.64 61.42
CA ILE A 470 12.90 -1.40 61.39
C ILE A 470 12.68 0.09 61.15
N VAL A 471 11.84 0.43 60.18
CA VAL A 471 11.49 1.81 59.82
C VAL A 471 9.97 1.96 59.80
N ALA A 472 9.46 2.95 60.54
CA ALA A 472 8.09 3.43 60.33
C ALA A 472 8.13 4.50 59.23
N TYR A 473 7.70 4.13 58.03
CA TYR A 473 7.64 4.98 56.86
C TYR A 473 6.25 5.64 56.75
N ILE A 474 6.20 6.89 56.33
CA ILE A 474 4.93 7.59 56.04
C ILE A 474 4.90 7.83 54.54
N ALA A 475 3.94 7.19 53.86
CA ALA A 475 3.79 7.27 52.42
C ALA A 475 3.56 8.71 51.97
N ARG A 476 4.24 9.12 50.89
CA ARG A 476 4.08 10.43 50.27
C ARG A 476 3.28 10.31 48.98
N GLU A 477 2.86 11.44 48.46
CA GLU A 477 2.22 11.50 47.14
C GLU A 477 3.19 10.99 46.07
N GLY A 478 2.75 9.99 45.30
CA GLY A 478 3.54 9.33 44.26
C GLY A 478 4.42 8.16 44.73
N ASP A 479 4.50 7.86 46.03
CA ASP A 479 5.24 6.69 46.49
C ASP A 479 4.51 5.40 46.09
N SER A 480 5.27 4.37 45.72
CA SER A 480 4.75 3.01 45.53
C SER A 480 5.47 2.03 46.45
N LEU A 481 4.84 0.89 46.75
CA LEU A 481 5.51 -0.18 47.51
C LEU A 481 6.79 -0.66 46.82
N TRP A 482 6.86 -0.56 45.49
CA TRP A 482 8.05 -0.86 44.70
C TRP A 482 9.22 0.07 45.05
N ASP A 483 8.99 1.38 45.08
CA ASP A 483 10.03 2.37 45.38
C ASP A 483 10.51 2.26 46.83
N ILE A 484 9.58 1.96 47.74
CA ILE A 484 9.88 1.72 49.16
C ILE A 484 10.70 0.42 49.30
N GLY A 485 10.28 -0.68 48.68
CA GLY A 485 11.00 -1.95 48.70
C GLY A 485 12.42 -1.83 48.13
N LYS A 486 12.56 -1.18 46.98
CA LYS A 486 13.85 -0.88 46.33
C LYS A 486 14.76 -0.02 47.21
N ARG A 487 14.20 0.95 47.94
CA ARG A 487 14.96 1.83 48.85
C ARG A 487 15.49 1.10 50.08
N TYR A 488 14.71 0.19 50.65
CA TYR A 488 15.05 -0.51 51.89
C TYR A 488 15.60 -1.92 51.68
N TYR A 489 15.73 -2.39 50.43
CA TYR A 489 16.12 -3.75 50.07
C TYR A 489 15.19 -4.80 50.69
N VAL A 490 13.87 -4.58 50.58
CA VAL A 490 12.83 -5.47 51.14
C VAL A 490 11.85 -5.88 50.03
N PRO A 491 11.45 -7.17 49.92
CA PRO A 491 10.44 -7.60 48.95
C PRO A 491 9.10 -6.88 49.14
N VAL A 492 8.40 -6.58 48.03
CA VAL A 492 7.08 -5.94 48.09
C VAL A 492 6.09 -6.83 48.83
N SER A 493 6.16 -8.15 48.61
CA SER A 493 5.35 -9.16 49.29
C SER A 493 5.48 -9.09 50.82
N GLN A 494 6.69 -8.91 51.33
CA GLN A 494 6.96 -8.79 52.76
C GLN A 494 6.38 -7.49 53.32
N ILE A 495 6.49 -6.37 52.60
CA ILE A 495 5.90 -5.09 53.04
C ILE A 495 4.39 -5.23 53.16
N ARG A 496 3.73 -5.89 52.19
CA ARG A 496 2.28 -6.11 52.24
C ARG A 496 1.86 -6.98 53.41
N GLU A 497 2.56 -8.08 53.65
CA GLU A 497 2.21 -9.03 54.71
C GLU A 497 2.31 -8.38 56.09
N ILE A 498 3.39 -7.64 56.36
CA ILE A 498 3.62 -6.97 57.65
C ILE A 498 2.59 -5.86 57.92
N ASN A 499 2.10 -5.22 56.87
CA ASN A 499 1.16 -4.09 56.96
C ASN A 499 -0.29 -4.49 56.69
N GLU A 500 -0.58 -5.79 56.54
CA GLU A 500 -1.92 -6.34 56.26
C GLU A 500 -2.60 -5.68 55.05
N LEU A 501 -1.83 -5.34 54.01
CA LEU A 501 -2.34 -4.65 52.83
C LEU A 501 -3.05 -5.62 51.87
N ALA A 502 -4.21 -5.22 51.37
CA ALA A 502 -5.00 -6.00 50.42
C ALA A 502 -4.44 -5.98 48.98
N GLY A 503 -3.54 -5.04 48.67
CA GLY A 503 -2.93 -4.86 47.35
C GLY A 503 -1.70 -3.95 47.42
N ASP A 504 -1.24 -3.49 46.26
CA ASP A 504 -0.02 -2.68 46.14
C ASP A 504 -0.29 -1.15 46.20
N GLU A 505 -1.57 -0.75 46.27
CA GLU A 505 -1.98 0.65 46.39
C GLU A 505 -1.78 1.17 47.83
N ILE A 506 -1.19 2.36 47.94
CA ILE A 506 -0.97 3.07 49.21
C ILE A 506 -1.41 4.53 49.10
N GLN A 507 -1.92 5.09 50.18
CA GLN A 507 -2.37 6.49 50.21
C GLN A 507 -1.35 7.42 50.88
N PRO A 508 -1.25 8.68 50.45
CA PRO A 508 -0.41 9.66 51.12
C PRO A 508 -0.80 9.81 52.61
N GLY A 509 0.17 9.74 53.51
CA GLY A 509 -0.02 9.80 54.96
C GLY A 509 -0.20 8.44 55.64
N GLU A 510 -0.33 7.36 54.88
CA GLU A 510 -0.40 5.99 55.40
C GLU A 510 0.93 5.59 56.06
N LYS A 511 0.84 4.89 57.19
CA LYS A 511 2.01 4.50 57.99
C LYS A 511 2.34 3.05 57.73
N LEU A 512 3.50 2.81 57.12
CA LEU A 512 3.99 1.50 56.76
C LEU A 512 5.16 1.11 57.67
N LEU A 513 5.10 -0.09 58.23
CA LEU A 513 6.21 -0.70 58.95
C LEU A 513 7.06 -1.50 57.95
N ILE A 514 8.31 -1.05 57.76
CA ILE A 514 9.29 -1.71 56.91
C ILE A 514 10.29 -2.42 57.81
N VAL A 515 10.32 -3.75 57.73
CA VAL A 515 11.24 -4.59 58.50
C VAL A 515 12.23 -5.22 57.55
N LYS A 516 13.52 -4.96 57.76
CA LYS A 516 14.56 -5.60 56.97
C LYS A 516 14.69 -7.06 57.40
N GLY A 517 14.66 -7.99 56.45
CA GLY A 517 14.98 -9.39 56.72
C GLY A 517 16.41 -9.48 57.26
N VAL A 518 16.55 -9.85 58.52
CA VAL A 518 17.86 -10.16 59.11
C VAL A 518 18.26 -11.52 58.55
N SER A 519 19.22 -11.53 57.63
CA SER A 519 19.92 -12.76 57.21
C SER A 519 20.66 -13.38 58.38
#